data_AF-A0A9X3I6P6-F1
#
_entry.id   AF-A0A9X3I6P6-F1
#
_cell.length_a   1.000
_cell.length_b   1.000
_cell.length_c   1.000
_cell.angle_alpha   90.00
_cell.angle_beta   90.00
_cell.angle_gamma   90.00
#
_symmetry.space_group_name_H-M   'P 1'
#
loop_
_entity.id
_entity.type
_entity.pdbx_description
1 polymer ?
#
loop_
_entity_poly.entity_id
_entity_poly.type
_entity_poly.pdbx_seq_one_letter_code
_entity_poly.pdbx_strand_id
1 'polypeptide(L)'
;MSPVRRGDKLPIYNRIGVLRAERKLTRAQLAEMVGVNVQSVGALERGDNYPSLDLAFRICAVFDLPVEAVFSRTEFGAMSAELYRRPDSHDSPTSDLGGAR
;
A
#
# COMPACT_ATOMS: atom_id res chain seq x y z
N MET A 1 15.24 13.70 20.47
CA MET A 1 15.82 12.66 19.60
C MET A 1 15.22 12.83 18.22
N SER A 2 16.04 13.10 17.20
CA SER A 2 15.59 13.07 15.81
C SER A 2 15.39 11.61 15.40
N PRO A 3 14.23 11.21 14.87
CA PRO A 3 14.05 9.83 14.45
C PRO A 3 15.00 9.58 13.27
N VAL A 4 15.78 8.52 13.40
CA VAL A 4 16.60 7.98 12.30
C VAL A 4 15.65 7.77 11.12
N ARG A 5 15.80 8.56 10.05
CA ARG A 5 15.22 8.24 8.73
C ARG A 5 15.89 6.95 8.27
N ARG A 6 15.35 5.82 8.70
CA ARG A 6 15.97 4.53 8.47
C ARG A 6 15.67 4.10 7.03
N GLY A 7 16.49 4.60 6.10
CA GLY A 7 16.66 4.01 4.75
C GLY A 7 16.28 4.92 3.58
N ASP A 8 17.07 5.97 3.30
CA ASP A 8 16.99 6.71 2.02
C ASP A 8 17.13 5.80 0.78
N LYS A 9 17.66 4.58 0.95
CA LYS A 9 17.86 3.61 -0.14
C LYS A 9 16.66 2.68 -0.40
N LEU A 10 15.70 2.55 0.51
CA LEU A 10 14.57 1.60 0.36
C LEU A 10 13.32 2.09 1.11
N PRO A 11 12.63 3.13 0.61
CA PRO A 11 11.43 3.64 1.25
C PRO A 11 10.32 2.58 1.35
N ILE A 12 9.53 2.66 2.42
CA ILE A 12 8.30 1.87 2.57
C ILE A 12 7.12 2.83 2.42
N TYR A 13 6.35 2.61 1.37
CA TYR A 13 5.07 3.27 1.14
C TYR A 13 3.95 2.49 1.81
N ASN A 14 2.86 3.16 2.16
CA ASN A 14 1.72 2.51 2.78
C ASN A 14 0.37 3.07 2.28
N ARG A 15 -0.69 2.26 2.37
CA ARG A 15 -2.08 2.63 2.07
C ARG A 15 -2.92 2.84 3.35
N ILE A 16 -2.30 2.99 4.53
CA ILE A 16 -3.03 3.03 5.81
C ILE A 16 -4.11 4.11 5.81
N GLY A 17 -3.79 5.32 5.37
CA GLY A 17 -4.74 6.44 5.36
C GLY A 17 -5.95 6.18 4.44
N VAL A 18 -5.71 5.57 3.28
CA VAL A 18 -6.74 5.20 2.30
C VAL A 18 -7.63 4.09 2.88
N LEU A 19 -7.03 2.99 3.33
CA LEU A 19 -7.73 1.84 3.90
C LEU A 19 -8.56 2.21 5.14
N ARG A 20 -8.05 3.16 5.93
CA ARG A 20 -8.75 3.72 7.08
C ARG A 20 -9.98 4.53 6.65
N ALA A 21 -9.83 5.37 5.63
CA ALA A 21 -10.95 6.16 5.09
C ALA A 21 -12.02 5.27 4.45
N GLU A 22 -11.63 4.23 3.71
CA GLU A 22 -12.53 3.23 3.13
C GLU A 22 -13.41 2.54 4.19
N ARG A 23 -12.81 2.20 5.35
CA ARG A 23 -13.51 1.59 6.49
C ARG A 23 -14.15 2.60 7.44
N LYS A 24 -14.14 3.90 7.12
CA LYS A 24 -14.67 4.99 7.95
C LYS A 24 -14.08 5.01 9.37
N LEU A 25 -12.84 4.57 9.53
CA LEU A 25 -12.15 4.55 10.81
C LEU A 25 -11.50 5.91 11.09
N THR A 26 -11.54 6.36 12.34
CA THR A 26 -10.72 7.47 12.81
C THR A 26 -9.30 6.98 13.15
N ARG A 27 -8.33 7.90 13.22
CA ARG A 27 -6.98 7.52 13.68
C ARG A 27 -6.99 6.95 15.09
N ALA A 28 -7.87 7.46 15.96
CA ALA A 28 -8.03 6.98 17.33
C ALA A 28 -8.53 5.53 17.38
N GLN A 29 -9.54 5.20 16.58
CA GLN A 29 -10.05 3.83 16.49
C GLN A 29 -9.00 2.85 15.96
N LEU A 30 -8.27 3.22 14.90
CA LEU A 30 -7.19 2.35 14.40
C LEU A 30 -6.09 2.18 15.46
N ALA A 31 -5.71 3.27 16.13
CA ALA A 31 -4.69 3.24 17.18
C ALA A 31 -5.08 2.31 18.35
N GLU A 32 -6.35 2.34 18.76
CA GLU A 32 -6.90 1.44 19.77
C GLU A 32 -6.84 -0.02 19.30
N MET A 33 -7.31 -0.32 18.09
CA MET A 33 -7.30 -1.68 17.52
C MET A 33 -5.88 -2.26 17.40
N VAL A 34 -4.89 -1.41 17.09
CA VAL A 34 -3.48 -1.83 16.97
C VAL A 34 -2.63 -1.39 18.17
N GLY A 35 -3.22 -1.13 19.34
CA GLY A 35 -2.48 -0.91 20.58
C GLY A 35 -1.32 0.10 20.51
N VAL A 36 -1.51 1.22 19.82
CA VAL A 36 -0.55 2.33 19.75
C VAL A 36 -1.23 3.66 20.07
N ASN A 37 -0.47 4.75 20.17
CA ASN A 37 -1.06 6.07 20.32
C ASN A 37 -1.50 6.65 18.95
N VAL A 38 -2.43 7.62 18.99
CA VAL A 38 -2.99 8.25 17.78
C VAL A 38 -1.94 8.97 16.93
N GLN A 39 -0.90 9.51 17.57
CA GLN A 39 0.21 10.19 16.89
C GLN A 39 1.06 9.21 16.06
N SER A 40 1.25 7.98 16.56
CA SER A 40 1.91 6.89 15.84
C SER A 40 1.17 6.56 14.55
N VAL A 41 -0.16 6.45 14.58
CA VAL A 41 -0.95 6.25 13.36
C VAL A 41 -0.75 7.41 12.38
N GLY A 42 -0.80 8.65 12.85
CA GLY A 42 -0.57 9.82 12.01
C GLY A 42 0.84 9.84 11.38
N ALA A 43 1.87 9.45 12.13
CA ALA A 43 3.24 9.35 11.64
C ALA A 43 3.41 8.22 10.61
N LEU A 44 2.75 7.07 10.82
CA LEU A 44 2.74 5.97 9.87
C LEU A 44 2.07 6.39 8.55
N GLU A 45 0.91 7.04 8.60
CA GLU A 45 0.20 7.51 7.39
C GLU A 45 1.02 8.48 6.54
N ARG A 46 1.87 9.32 7.18
CA ARG A 46 2.76 10.24 6.47
C ARG A 46 4.08 9.60 6.02
N GLY A 47 4.36 8.37 6.45
CA GLY A 47 5.64 7.71 6.21
C GLY A 47 6.80 8.29 7.03
N ASP A 48 6.52 9.07 8.08
CA ASP A 48 7.54 9.66 8.97
C ASP A 48 8.30 8.57 9.75
N ASN A 49 7.62 7.45 10.03
CA ASN A 49 8.14 6.31 10.76
C ASN A 49 7.74 5.00 10.07
N TYR A 50 8.59 3.99 10.15
CA TYR A 50 8.26 2.63 9.72
C TYR A 50 7.77 1.79 10.88
N PRO A 51 6.71 0.98 10.69
CA PRO A 51 6.21 0.10 11.73
C PRO A 51 7.23 -1.00 12.03
N SER A 52 7.20 -1.55 13.24
CA SER A 52 7.79 -2.87 13.49
C SER A 52 7.05 -3.93 12.68
N LEU A 53 7.66 -5.09 12.46
CA LEU A 53 7.01 -6.21 11.76
C LEU A 53 5.69 -6.62 12.44
N ASP A 54 5.69 -6.69 13.77
CA ASP A 54 4.49 -6.94 14.58
C ASP A 54 3.39 -5.91 14.33
N LEU A 55 3.70 -4.62 14.37
CA LEU A 55 2.72 -3.57 14.13
C LEU A 55 2.19 -3.62 12.69
N ALA A 56 3.04 -3.93 11.72
CA ALA A 56 2.63 -4.11 10.33
C ALA A 56 1.60 -5.25 10.20
N PHE A 57 1.85 -6.41 10.82
CA PHE A 57 0.91 -7.54 10.80
C PHE A 57 -0.40 -7.24 11.52
N ARG A 58 -0.38 -6.52 12.64
CA ARG A 58 -1.61 -6.11 13.33
C ARG A 58 -2.45 -5.15 12.49
N ILE A 59 -1.81 -4.22 11.78
CA ILE A 59 -2.51 -3.34 10.81
C ILE A 59 -3.10 -4.17 9.67
N CYS A 60 -2.37 -5.14 9.12
CA CYS A 60 -2.87 -6.05 8.09
C CYS A 60 -4.10 -6.83 8.56
N ALA A 61 -4.09 -7.33 9.81
CA ALA A 61 -5.22 -8.03 10.40
C ALA A 61 -6.47 -7.15 10.58
N VAL A 62 -6.31 -5.89 10.99
CA VAL A 62 -7.44 -4.93 11.08
C VAL A 62 -8.10 -4.70 9.72
N PHE A 63 -7.30 -4.69 8.66
CA PHE A 63 -7.81 -4.50 7.31
C PHE A 63 -8.19 -5.81 6.61
N ASP A 64 -7.90 -6.98 7.17
CA ASP A 64 -8.09 -8.26 6.49
C ASP A 64 -7.45 -8.26 5.09
N LEU A 65 -6.19 -7.81 5.02
CA LEU A 65 -5.43 -7.66 3.78
C LEU A 65 -4.01 -8.20 3.97
N PRO A 66 -3.38 -8.74 2.90
CA PRO A 66 -1.99 -9.15 2.96
C PRO A 66 -1.04 -7.94 3.02
N VAL A 67 0.21 -8.17 3.42
CA VAL A 67 1.19 -7.11 3.66
C VAL A 67 1.44 -6.24 2.42
N GLU A 68 1.48 -6.84 1.23
CA GLU A 68 1.70 -6.16 -0.05
C GLU A 68 0.53 -5.24 -0.47
N ALA A 69 -0.67 -5.48 0.05
CA ALA A 69 -1.82 -4.59 -0.18
C ALA A 69 -1.77 -3.35 0.72
N VAL A 70 -1.07 -3.43 1.86
CA VAL A 70 -0.98 -2.36 2.85
C VAL A 70 0.33 -1.58 2.73
N PHE A 71 1.43 -2.25 2.40
CA PHE A 71 2.78 -1.70 2.35
C PHE A 71 3.49 -2.10 1.05
N SER A 72 4.35 -1.22 0.52
CA SER A 72 5.11 -1.49 -0.71
C SER A 72 6.48 -0.83 -0.69
N ARG A 73 7.42 -1.37 -1.49
CA ARG A 73 8.72 -0.75 -1.78
C ARG A 73 8.64 0.28 -2.91
N THR A 74 7.53 0.30 -3.64
CA THR A 74 7.23 1.29 -4.68
C THR A 74 6.02 2.12 -4.26
N GLU A 75 5.95 3.34 -4.76
CA GLU A 75 4.79 4.18 -4.53
C GLU A 75 3.52 3.52 -5.07
N PHE A 76 2.41 3.69 -4.36
CA PHE A 76 1.11 3.19 -4.81
C PHE A 76 0.54 4.12 -5.87
N GLY A 77 0.11 3.55 -6.99
CA GLY A 77 -0.63 4.28 -8.01
C GLY A 77 -1.98 4.77 -7.49
N ALA A 78 -2.52 5.81 -8.14
CA ALA A 78 -3.90 6.22 -7.93
C ALA A 78 -4.85 5.11 -8.39
N MET A 79 -5.85 4.77 -7.58
CA MET A 79 -6.77 3.68 -7.89
C MET A 79 -7.56 3.93 -9.18
N SER A 80 -7.89 5.20 -9.47
CA SER A 80 -8.50 5.58 -10.76
C SER A 80 -7.58 5.29 -11.96
N ALA A 81 -6.27 5.47 -11.83
CA ALA A 81 -5.33 5.16 -12.89
C ALA A 81 -5.18 3.65 -13.13
N GLU A 82 -5.36 2.84 -12.09
CA GLU A 82 -5.38 1.37 -12.21
C GLU A 82 -6.69 0.89 -12.87
N LEU A 83 -7.84 1.42 -12.45
CA LEU A 83 -9.17 1.03 -12.95
C LEU A 83 -9.46 1.50 -14.39
N TYR A 84 -8.99 2.70 -14.76
CA TYR A 84 -9.22 3.30 -16.07
C TYR A 84 -7.98 3.26 -16.98
N ARG A 85 -6.97 2.44 -16.64
CA ARG A 85 -5.93 2.11 -17.61
C ARG A 85 -6.66 1.51 -18.80
N ARG A 86 -6.74 2.25 -19.91
CA ARG A 86 -7.27 1.71 -21.16
C ARG A 86 -6.52 0.40 -21.36
N PRO A 87 -7.21 -0.73 -21.58
CA PRO A 87 -6.52 -1.86 -22.15
C PRO A 87 -5.95 -1.30 -23.45
N ASP A 88 -4.64 -1.15 -23.53
CA ASP A 88 -4.01 -0.93 -24.82
C ASP A 88 -4.58 -2.05 -25.69
N SER A 89 -5.28 -1.59 -26.74
CA SER A 89 -5.93 -2.35 -27.78
C SER A 89 -5.26 -3.70 -27.95
N HIS A 90 -6.04 -4.78 -27.84
CA HIS A 90 -5.76 -6.09 -28.42
C HIS A 90 -4.49 -6.08 -29.26
N ASP A 91 -3.36 -6.49 -28.68
CA ASP A 91 -2.32 -7.05 -29.51
C ASP A 91 -2.97 -8.29 -30.11
N SER A 92 -3.44 -8.09 -31.33
CA SER A 92 -4.18 -9.08 -32.09
C SER A 92 -3.23 -10.25 -32.29
N PRO A 93 -3.64 -11.51 -32.07
CA PRO A 93 -2.84 -12.61 -32.58
C PRO A 93 -2.81 -12.40 -34.10
N THR A 94 -1.66 -11.96 -34.61
CA THR A 94 -1.44 -11.96 -36.05
C THR A 94 -1.47 -13.43 -36.43
N SER A 95 -2.59 -13.79 -37.04
CA SER A 95 -2.84 -15.06 -37.70
C SER A 95 -1.64 -15.47 -38.53
N ASP A 96 -1.36 -16.77 -38.51
CA ASP A 96 -0.77 -17.57 -39.59
C ASP A 96 -0.42 -16.80 -40.87
N LEU A 97 0.85 -16.90 -41.29
CA LEU A 97 1.24 -17.15 -42.69
C LEU A 97 2.76 -17.41 -42.78
N GLY A 98 3.12 -18.64 -43.12
CA GLY A 98 4.47 -19.06 -43.48
C GLY A 98 4.80 -20.44 -42.92
N GLY A 99 4.13 -21.51 -43.33
CA GLY A 99 4.28 -22.01 -44.69
C GLY A 99 5.43 -23.01 -44.69
N ALA A 100 5.13 -24.26 -44.35
CA ALA A 100 6.01 -25.38 -44.58
C ALA A 100 6.44 -25.42 -46.05
N ARG A 101 7.75 -25.43 -46.28
CA ARG A 101 8.44 -26.15 -47.36
C ARG A 101 9.94 -26.10 -47.16
#